data_AF-R5ENZ4-F1
#
_entry.id   AF-R5ENZ4-F1
#
_cell.length_a   1.000
_cell.length_b   1.000
_cell.length_c   1.000
_cell.angle_alpha   90.00
_cell.angle_beta   90.00
_cell.angle_gamma   90.00
#
_symmetry.space_group_name_H-M   'P 1'
#
loop_
_entity.id
_entity.type
_entity.pdbx_description
1 polymer ?
#
loop_
_entity_poly.entity_id
_entity_poly.type
_entity_poly.pdbx_seq_one_letter_code
_entity_poly.pdbx_strand_id
1 'polypeptide(L)'
;MTGSRKYNFKCQSFPNTIEQERRRRGWTVTKLAELSGVSRYSIAAYETWAAGGIVPKQQMKSVTDTTAQMIADALEVTPEQLFKHYAEAAAEHKPRVKPFSTRAERDDAILKALEPAKYTALKMCGVLQCKDVWRERDDVIAIAYETVVEVAEEALERGIAAGVCFDAIACGAVKKKFLRLRKYYGEKCRKADLVSYEAYFPLHDPASSYCLEDRYGLREECREAVRTLSPERRRDPYIAELLEALAL
;
A
#
# COMPACT_ATOMS: atom_id res chain seq x y z
N MET A 1 -0.88 23.86 31.05
CA MET A 1 -1.17 22.82 30.03
C MET A 1 -1.43 23.50 28.69
N THR A 2 -0.36 23.92 28.02
CA THR A 2 -0.42 24.44 26.65
C THR A 2 -0.49 23.23 25.72
N GLY A 3 -1.65 23.02 25.08
CA GLY A 3 -1.81 21.91 24.14
C GLY A 3 -0.73 21.95 23.07
N SER A 4 0.06 20.88 22.97
CA SER A 4 1.02 20.67 21.88
C SER A 4 0.26 20.85 20.56
N ARG A 5 0.54 21.96 19.86
CA ARG A 5 0.06 22.18 18.50
C ARG A 5 0.91 21.30 17.61
N LYS A 6 0.46 20.07 17.39
CA LYS A 6 1.08 19.15 16.43
C LYS A 6 0.86 19.70 15.04
N TYR A 7 1.90 20.23 14.43
CA TYR A 7 1.88 20.61 13.03
C TYR A 7 2.44 19.45 12.20
N ASN A 8 1.92 19.24 10.99
CA ASN A 8 2.40 18.15 10.13
C ASN A 8 3.45 18.67 9.14
N PHE A 9 4.47 19.39 9.63
CA PHE A 9 5.62 19.81 8.83
C PHE A 9 6.89 19.04 9.16
N LYS A 10 7.87 19.21 8.28
CA LYS A 10 9.20 18.62 8.39
C LYS A 10 10.20 19.75 8.45
N CYS A 11 11.05 19.77 9.47
CA CYS A 11 12.16 20.70 9.57
C CYS A 11 13.48 19.98 9.27
N GLN A 12 14.53 20.74 8.96
CA GLN A 12 15.86 20.17 8.84
C GLN A 12 16.31 19.63 10.21
N SER A 13 16.86 18.41 10.22
CA SER A 13 17.39 17.80 11.45
C SER A 13 18.71 18.42 11.92
N PHE A 14 19.37 19.18 11.05
CA PHE A 14 20.66 19.80 11.29
C PHE A 14 20.59 21.29 10.92
N PRO A 15 21.26 22.19 11.66
CA PRO A 15 21.96 21.96 12.93
C PRO A 15 21.01 21.78 14.12
N ASN A 16 21.39 20.92 15.07
CA ASN A 16 20.67 20.66 16.32
C ASN A 16 21.61 20.62 17.55
N THR A 17 21.05 20.79 18.74
CA THR A 17 21.77 20.82 20.03
C THR A 17 21.40 19.65 20.95
N ILE A 18 20.81 18.57 20.41
CA ILE A 18 20.30 17.42 21.17
C ILE A 18 21.38 16.81 22.07
N GLU A 19 22.57 16.57 21.51
CA GLU A 19 23.67 15.98 22.25
C GLU A 19 24.13 16.88 23.42
N GLN A 20 24.16 18.19 23.20
CA GLN A 20 24.59 19.17 24.22
C GLN A 20 23.61 19.16 25.40
N GLU A 21 22.31 19.25 25.12
CA GLU A 21 21.27 19.24 26.16
C GLU A 21 21.18 17.89 26.90
N ARG A 22 21.37 16.78 26.18
CA ARG A 22 21.43 15.45 26.80
C ARG A 22 22.64 15.31 27.73
N ARG A 23 23.83 15.73 27.28
CA ARG A 23 25.08 15.67 28.07
C ARG A 23 25.01 16.58 29.31
N ARG A 24 24.42 17.78 29.18
CA ARG A 24 24.19 18.70 30.31
C ARG A 24 23.40 18.05 31.45
N ARG A 25 22.45 17.17 31.11
CA ARG A 25 21.64 16.41 32.07
C ARG A 25 22.24 15.07 32.51
N GLY A 26 23.41 14.69 31.97
CA GLY A 26 24.04 13.40 32.25
C GLY A 26 23.23 12.20 31.73
N TRP A 27 22.41 12.38 30.69
CA TRP A 27 21.55 11.32 30.16
C TRP A 27 22.23 10.53 29.05
N THR A 28 21.90 9.24 28.95
CA THR A 28 22.26 8.41 27.80
C THR A 28 21.23 8.55 26.68
N VAL A 29 21.60 8.17 25.45
CA VAL A 29 20.66 8.15 24.32
C VAL A 29 19.46 7.23 24.61
N THR A 30 19.69 6.12 25.32
CA THR A 30 18.63 5.21 25.78
C THR A 30 17.63 5.92 26.69
N LYS A 31 18.12 6.68 27.68
CA LYS A 31 17.26 7.41 28.60
C LYS A 31 16.41 8.46 27.89
N LEU A 32 16.98 9.19 26.92
CA LEU A 32 16.22 10.17 26.14
C LEU A 32 15.17 9.49 25.24
N ALA A 33 15.48 8.32 24.67
CA ALA A 33 14.52 7.56 23.87
C ALA A 33 13.33 7.07 24.69
N GLU A 34 13.56 6.59 25.91
CA GLU A 34 12.51 6.15 26.83
C GLU A 34 11.60 7.31 27.24
N LEU A 35 12.17 8.47 27.55
CA LEU A 35 11.40 9.65 27.97
C LEU A 35 10.63 10.31 26.82
N SER A 36 11.22 10.35 25.62
CA SER A 36 10.58 10.96 24.45
C SER A 36 9.64 10.02 23.70
N GLY A 37 9.76 8.70 23.88
CA GLY A 37 9.06 7.70 23.06
C GLY A 37 9.56 7.62 21.62
N VAL A 38 10.71 8.26 21.30
CA VAL A 38 11.35 8.24 19.99
C VAL A 38 12.41 7.14 19.95
N SER A 39 12.59 6.49 18.79
CA SER A 39 13.55 5.39 18.67
C SER A 39 14.98 5.84 18.99
N ARG A 40 15.72 5.01 19.74
CA ARG A 40 17.15 5.23 20.04
C ARG A 40 17.98 5.47 18.77
N TYR A 41 17.67 4.74 17.71
CA TYR A 41 18.35 4.86 16.42
C TYR A 41 18.15 6.25 15.81
N SER A 42 16.92 6.78 15.83
CA SER A 42 16.61 8.12 15.32
C SER A 42 17.40 9.20 16.07
N ILE A 43 17.41 9.15 17.41
CA ILE A 43 18.12 10.12 18.25
C ILE A 43 19.63 10.07 17.98
N ALA A 44 20.23 8.87 18.02
CA ALA A 44 21.65 8.71 17.73
C ALA A 44 22.03 9.22 16.33
N ALA A 45 21.15 9.02 15.35
CA ALA A 45 21.36 9.49 13.99
C ALA A 45 21.33 11.03 13.93
N TYR A 46 20.39 11.69 14.63
CA TYR A 46 20.35 13.15 14.71
C TYR A 46 21.60 13.75 15.37
N GLU A 47 22.12 13.12 16.42
CA GLU A 47 23.38 13.55 17.08
C GLU A 47 24.58 13.36 16.14
N THR A 48 24.66 12.23 15.43
CA THR A 48 25.75 11.94 14.49
C THR A 48 25.80 12.95 13.33
N TRP A 49 24.64 13.39 12.83
CA TRP A 49 24.58 14.41 11.79
C TRP A 49 24.94 15.80 12.32
N ALA A 50 24.63 16.10 13.57
CA ALA A 50 25.07 17.32 14.25
C ALA A 50 26.59 17.43 14.37
N ALA A 51 27.28 16.31 14.58
CA ALA A 51 28.73 16.26 14.73
C ALA A 51 29.51 16.33 13.40
N GLY A 52 28.85 16.55 12.25
CA GLY A 52 29.50 16.62 10.95
C GLY A 52 29.76 15.26 10.29
N GLY A 53 29.05 14.21 10.70
CA GLY A 53 29.10 12.91 10.02
C GLY A 53 28.76 13.02 8.54
N ILE A 54 29.47 12.28 7.68
CA ILE A 54 29.28 12.31 6.22
C ILE A 54 27.87 11.78 5.89
N VAL A 55 26.98 12.69 5.52
CA VAL A 55 25.66 12.34 4.99
C VAL A 55 25.69 12.51 3.47
N PRO A 56 25.35 11.47 2.68
CA PRO A 56 25.16 11.65 1.24
C PRO A 56 24.15 12.79 1.00
N LYS A 57 24.43 13.73 0.08
CA LYS A 57 23.55 14.89 -0.23
C LYS A 57 22.07 14.51 -0.45
N GLN A 58 21.79 13.29 -0.90
CA GLN A 58 20.43 12.74 -1.11
C GLN A 58 19.70 12.36 0.20
N GLN A 59 20.38 12.35 1.34
CA GLN A 59 19.87 12.02 2.68
C GLN A 59 19.90 13.22 3.64
N MET A 60 19.65 14.45 3.17
CA MET A 60 19.28 15.53 4.10
C MET A 60 17.98 15.11 4.82
N LYS A 61 18.13 14.45 5.98
CA LYS A 61 17.02 13.83 6.69
C LYS A 61 16.29 14.90 7.48
N SER A 62 14.99 14.96 7.28
CA SER A 62 14.08 15.86 7.99
C SER A 62 13.58 15.21 9.27
N VAL A 63 13.28 16.03 10.29
CA VAL A 63 12.54 15.61 11.48
C VAL A 63 11.10 16.07 11.30
N THR A 64 10.13 15.23 11.69
CA THR A 64 8.73 15.68 11.75
C THR A 64 8.57 16.56 12.97
N ASP A 65 7.73 17.61 12.88
CA ASP A 65 7.38 18.46 14.03
C ASP A 65 6.98 17.65 15.26
N THR A 66 6.18 16.58 15.08
CA THR A 66 5.83 15.65 16.16
C THR A 66 7.04 15.04 16.86
N THR A 67 8.04 14.59 16.10
CA THR A 67 9.25 13.98 16.66
C THR A 67 10.12 15.05 17.33
N ALA A 68 10.20 16.24 16.74
CA ALA A 68 10.93 17.37 17.30
C ALA A 68 10.32 17.83 18.64
N GLN A 69 8.99 17.94 18.70
CA GLN A 69 8.25 18.26 19.93
C GLN A 69 8.45 17.17 20.99
N MET A 70 8.35 15.88 20.65
CA MET A 70 8.58 14.79 21.61
C MET A 70 9.98 14.80 22.23
N ILE A 71 11.01 15.12 21.44
CA ILE A 71 12.39 15.23 21.94
C ILE A 71 12.53 16.51 22.79
N ALA A 72 11.97 17.62 22.34
CA ALA A 72 12.02 18.91 23.03
C ALA A 72 11.29 18.85 24.39
N ASP A 73 10.10 18.25 24.43
CA ASP A 73 9.30 18.02 25.64
C ASP A 73 10.06 17.14 26.64
N ALA A 74 10.69 16.05 26.19
CA ALA A 74 11.50 15.19 27.05
C ALA A 74 12.75 15.89 27.59
N LEU A 75 13.28 16.85 26.84
CA LEU A 75 14.37 17.72 27.23
C LEU A 75 13.88 19.04 27.84
N GLU A 76 12.60 19.22 28.16
CA GLU A 76 12.01 20.44 28.75
C GLU A 76 12.52 21.75 28.11
N VAL A 77 12.81 21.73 26.81
CA VAL A 77 13.27 22.86 26.00
C VAL A 77 12.30 23.08 24.87
N THR A 78 12.33 24.25 24.23
CA THR A 78 11.46 24.47 23.07
C THR A 78 12.10 23.89 21.80
N PRO A 79 11.30 23.40 20.83
CA PRO A 79 11.83 22.89 19.57
C PRO A 79 12.68 23.91 18.79
N GLU A 80 12.41 25.21 18.95
CA GLU A 80 13.18 26.31 18.35
C GLU A 80 14.60 26.42 18.93
N GLN A 81 14.77 26.08 20.21
CA GLN A 81 16.09 26.05 20.86
C GLN A 81 16.88 24.80 20.45
N LEU A 82 16.17 23.71 20.15
CA LEU A 82 16.76 22.42 19.81
C LEU A 82 17.19 22.33 18.33
N PHE A 83 16.39 22.92 17.43
CA PHE A 83 16.60 22.87 15.98
C PHE A 83 16.59 24.28 15.39
N LYS A 84 17.72 24.70 14.79
CA LYS A 84 17.90 26.08 14.29
C LYS A 84 16.87 26.49 13.23
N HIS A 85 16.50 25.57 12.33
CA HIS A 85 15.58 25.82 11.22
C HIS A 85 14.10 25.55 11.56
N TYR A 86 13.77 25.32 12.83
CA TYR A 86 12.41 24.97 13.23
C TYR A 86 11.45 26.16 13.08
N ALA A 87 11.85 27.35 13.50
CA ALA A 87 11.01 28.55 13.41
C ALA A 87 10.68 28.94 11.96
N GLU A 88 11.66 28.82 11.06
CA GLU A 88 11.49 29.04 9.62
C GLU A 88 10.52 28.01 9.03
N ALA A 89 10.70 26.72 9.35
CA ALA A 89 9.83 25.64 8.87
C ALA A 89 8.40 25.75 9.43
N ALA A 90 8.24 26.21 10.67
CA ALA A 90 6.96 26.46 11.29
C ALA A 90 6.23 27.66 10.65
N ALA A 91 6.95 28.72 10.30
CA ALA A 91 6.40 29.89 9.62
C ALA A 91 5.97 29.60 8.18
N GLU A 92 6.71 28.74 7.47
CA GLU A 92 6.34 28.30 6.11
C GLU A 92 5.17 27.29 6.11
N HIS A 93 4.89 26.65 7.25
CA HIS A 93 3.85 25.63 7.32
C HIS A 93 2.46 26.22 7.10
N LYS A 94 1.89 25.94 5.92
CA LYS A 94 0.49 26.19 5.64
C LYS A 94 -0.36 25.03 6.18
N PRO A 95 -1.33 25.30 7.08
CA PRO A 95 -2.19 24.27 7.62
C PRO A 95 -3.01 23.61 6.49
N ARG A 96 -3.42 22.36 6.72
CA ARG A 96 -4.31 21.69 5.80
C ARG A 96 -5.72 22.28 5.89
N VAL A 97 -6.35 22.46 4.75
CA VAL A 97 -7.72 22.97 4.60
C VAL A 97 -8.58 21.83 4.09
N LYS A 98 -9.77 21.67 4.66
CA LYS A 98 -10.75 20.72 4.14
C LYS A 98 -11.38 21.29 2.88
N PRO A 99 -11.22 20.64 1.71
CA PRO A 99 -11.76 21.17 0.46
C PRO A 99 -13.29 21.01 0.35
N PHE A 100 -13.85 20.08 1.10
CA PHE A 100 -15.28 19.81 1.18
C PHE A 100 -15.63 19.47 2.63
N SER A 101 -16.79 19.92 3.08
CA SER A 101 -17.29 19.72 4.44
C SER A 101 -18.29 18.58 4.54
N THR A 102 -18.93 18.23 3.42
CA THR A 102 -19.95 17.18 3.34
C THR A 102 -19.57 16.08 2.35
N ARG A 103 -20.21 14.90 2.49
CA ARG A 103 -20.05 13.81 1.51
C ARG A 103 -20.57 14.19 0.13
N ALA A 104 -21.66 14.96 0.05
CA ALA A 104 -22.22 15.41 -1.22
C ALA A 104 -21.25 16.32 -1.99
N GLU A 105 -20.62 17.29 -1.31
CA GLU A 105 -19.61 18.16 -1.91
C GLU A 105 -18.38 17.37 -2.39
N ARG A 106 -17.99 16.32 -1.66
CA ARG A 106 -16.93 15.39 -2.06
C ARG A 106 -17.33 14.65 -3.33
N ASP A 107 -18.54 14.11 -3.40
CA ASP A 107 -19.00 13.31 -4.54
C ASP A 107 -19.10 14.17 -5.81
N ASP A 108 -19.58 15.41 -5.69
CA ASP A 108 -19.54 16.40 -6.78
C ASP A 108 -18.11 16.73 -7.22
N ALA A 109 -17.17 16.84 -6.28
CA ALA A 109 -15.76 17.08 -6.58
C ALA A 109 -15.10 15.87 -7.25
N ILE A 110 -15.47 14.64 -6.87
CA ILE A 110 -15.03 13.40 -7.52
C ILE A 110 -15.48 13.43 -8.98
N LEU A 111 -16.77 13.66 -9.25
CA LEU A 111 -17.32 13.68 -10.61
C LEU A 111 -16.60 14.70 -11.51
N LYS A 112 -16.32 15.90 -10.99
CA LYS A 112 -15.55 16.93 -11.71
C LYS A 112 -14.10 16.51 -11.97
N ALA A 113 -13.50 15.72 -11.07
CA ALA A 113 -12.12 15.26 -11.18
C ALA A 113 -11.95 14.00 -12.07
N LEU A 114 -13.01 13.27 -12.39
CA LEU A 114 -12.94 12.04 -13.19
C LEU A 114 -12.37 12.30 -14.60
N GLU A 115 -12.88 13.29 -15.34
CA GLU A 115 -12.41 13.52 -16.72
C GLU A 115 -10.94 14.00 -16.78
N PRO A 116 -10.50 14.96 -15.93
CA PRO A 116 -9.08 15.30 -15.80
C PRO A 116 -8.19 14.11 -15.39
N ALA A 117 -8.67 13.25 -14.48
CA ALA A 117 -7.94 12.06 -14.04
C ALA A 117 -7.81 11.02 -15.15
N LYS A 118 -8.89 10.75 -15.89
CA LYS A 118 -8.90 9.88 -17.07
C LYS A 118 -7.91 10.37 -18.12
N TYR A 119 -7.93 11.66 -18.45
CA TYR A 119 -6.99 12.22 -19.42
C TYR A 119 -5.52 12.09 -18.94
N THR A 120 -5.28 12.34 -17.66
CA THR A 120 -3.96 12.14 -17.04
C THR A 120 -3.51 10.68 -17.10
N ALA A 121 -4.41 9.74 -16.81
CA ALA A 121 -4.15 8.31 -16.84
C ALA A 121 -3.81 7.82 -18.25
N LEU A 122 -4.60 8.25 -19.25
CA LEU A 122 -4.34 7.93 -20.66
C LEU A 122 -3.02 8.50 -21.15
N LYS A 123 -2.63 9.72 -20.74
CA LYS A 123 -1.28 10.24 -21.03
C LYS A 123 -0.17 9.42 -20.41
N MET A 124 -0.42 8.84 -19.24
CA MET A 124 0.54 8.03 -18.50
C MET A 124 0.47 6.54 -18.84
N CYS A 125 -0.40 6.11 -19.77
CA CYS A 125 -0.60 4.68 -20.06
C CYS A 125 0.70 4.00 -20.54
N GLY A 126 1.52 4.70 -21.33
CA GLY A 126 2.83 4.20 -21.78
C GLY A 126 3.83 3.95 -20.64
N VAL A 127 3.64 4.57 -19.47
CA VAL A 127 4.47 4.32 -18.28
C VAL A 127 4.20 2.94 -17.68
N LEU A 128 2.98 2.42 -17.86
CA LEU A 128 2.56 1.11 -17.39
C LEU A 128 2.84 -0.01 -18.40
N GLN A 129 3.16 0.33 -19.66
CA GLN A 129 3.59 -0.61 -20.69
C GLN A 129 4.99 -1.16 -20.33
N CYS A 130 5.01 -2.18 -19.47
CA CYS A 130 6.16 -3.07 -19.33
C CYS A 130 6.01 -4.21 -20.34
N LYS A 131 7.13 -4.79 -20.80
CA LYS A 131 7.12 -5.86 -21.82
C LYS A 131 6.17 -7.03 -21.50
N ASP A 132 5.89 -7.25 -20.21
CA ASP A 132 5.22 -8.47 -19.73
C ASP A 132 3.85 -8.21 -19.05
N VAL A 133 3.38 -6.95 -18.97
CA VAL A 133 2.07 -6.61 -18.40
C VAL A 133 1.33 -5.67 -19.33
N TRP A 134 0.37 -6.25 -20.05
CA TRP A 134 -0.58 -5.50 -20.86
C TRP A 134 -1.75 -5.08 -19.97
N ARG A 135 -2.00 -3.77 -19.88
CA ARG A 135 -3.22 -3.24 -19.28
C ARG A 135 -4.09 -2.67 -20.37
N GLU A 136 -5.36 -3.04 -20.36
CA GLU A 136 -6.33 -2.43 -21.25
C GLU A 136 -6.55 -0.97 -20.85
N ARG A 137 -7.02 -0.16 -21.80
CA ARG A 137 -7.29 1.27 -21.52
C ARG A 137 -8.32 1.43 -20.41
N ASP A 138 -9.27 0.52 -20.33
CA ASP A 138 -10.32 0.53 -19.32
C ASP A 138 -9.76 0.23 -17.92
N ASP A 139 -8.80 -0.69 -17.78
CA ASP A 139 -8.09 -0.93 -16.52
C ASP A 139 -7.33 0.32 -16.05
N VAL A 140 -6.68 1.01 -16.99
CA VAL A 140 -5.92 2.23 -16.71
C VAL A 140 -6.85 3.34 -16.20
N ILE A 141 -8.04 3.45 -16.79
CA ILE A 141 -9.07 4.42 -16.36
C ILE A 141 -9.65 4.02 -15.00
N ALA A 142 -9.95 2.74 -14.78
CA ALA A 142 -10.48 2.24 -13.52
C ALA A 142 -9.55 2.53 -12.34
N ILE A 143 -8.24 2.28 -12.49
CA ILE A 143 -7.24 2.59 -11.45
C ILE A 143 -7.19 4.10 -11.17
N ALA A 144 -7.36 4.92 -12.21
CA ALA A 144 -7.38 6.37 -12.03
C ALA A 144 -8.60 6.80 -11.21
N TYR A 145 -9.78 6.27 -11.51
CA TYR A 145 -11.02 6.57 -10.77
C TYR A 145 -10.97 6.09 -9.33
N GLU A 146 -10.49 4.87 -9.08
CA GLU A 146 -10.26 4.36 -7.73
C GLU A 146 -9.32 5.30 -6.95
N THR A 147 -8.22 5.73 -7.58
CA THR A 147 -7.27 6.67 -6.95
C THR A 147 -7.92 8.03 -6.63
N VAL A 148 -8.83 8.54 -7.47
CA VAL A 148 -9.55 9.79 -7.20
C VAL A 148 -10.43 9.64 -5.95
N VAL A 149 -11.13 8.52 -5.81
CA VAL A 149 -11.99 8.23 -4.66
C VAL A 149 -11.15 8.10 -3.38
N GLU A 150 -10.05 7.33 -3.42
CA GLU A 150 -9.10 7.20 -2.30
C GLU A 150 -8.63 8.58 -1.81
N VAL A 151 -8.23 9.46 -2.74
CA VAL A 151 -7.74 10.81 -2.41
C VAL A 151 -8.85 11.71 -1.90
N ALA A 152 -10.09 11.55 -2.40
CA ALA A 152 -11.24 12.28 -1.92
C ALA A 152 -11.57 11.94 -0.47
N GLU A 153 -11.48 10.66 -0.10
CA GLU A 153 -11.67 10.20 1.27
C GLU A 153 -10.58 10.73 2.20
N GLU A 154 -9.31 10.62 1.80
CA GLU A 154 -8.21 11.19 2.57
C GLU A 154 -8.35 12.71 2.75
N ALA A 155 -8.83 13.42 1.72
CA ALA A 155 -9.06 14.86 1.76
C ALA A 155 -10.21 15.24 2.69
N LEU A 156 -11.24 14.40 2.83
CA LEU A 156 -12.35 14.63 3.77
C LEU A 156 -11.89 14.47 5.23
N GLU A 157 -11.09 13.42 5.48
CA GLU A 157 -10.59 13.11 6.81
C GLU A 157 -9.48 14.07 7.26
N ARG A 158 -8.46 14.24 6.43
CA ARG A 158 -7.18 14.91 6.79
C ARG A 158 -7.01 16.30 6.18
N GLY A 159 -7.82 16.67 5.19
CA GLY A 159 -7.67 17.92 4.44
C GLY A 159 -6.53 17.91 3.42
N ILE A 160 -6.50 18.92 2.57
CA ILE A 160 -5.49 19.15 1.53
C ILE A 160 -4.59 20.35 1.88
N ALA A 161 -3.44 20.47 1.21
CA ALA A 161 -2.58 21.65 1.41
C ALA A 161 -3.30 22.94 0.97
N ALA A 162 -3.17 24.01 1.75
CA ALA A 162 -3.81 25.28 1.44
C ALA A 162 -3.34 25.84 0.08
N GLY A 163 -4.28 26.33 -0.72
CA GLY A 163 -4.01 26.96 -2.02
C GLY A 163 -3.86 25.98 -3.19
N VAL A 164 -4.11 24.69 -3.00
CA VAL A 164 -4.07 23.69 -4.07
C VAL A 164 -5.49 23.21 -4.37
N CYS A 165 -5.85 23.14 -5.65
CA CYS A 165 -7.15 22.61 -6.08
C CYS A 165 -7.18 21.07 -5.99
N PHE A 166 -8.35 20.51 -5.67
CA PHE A 166 -8.52 19.06 -5.48
C PHE A 166 -8.20 18.25 -6.75
N ASP A 167 -8.63 18.74 -7.91
CA ASP A 167 -8.36 18.16 -9.23
C ASP A 167 -6.85 17.97 -9.50
N ALA A 168 -6.03 18.98 -9.17
CA ALA A 168 -4.59 18.93 -9.32
C ALA A 168 -3.94 17.87 -8.40
N ILE A 169 -4.45 17.75 -7.16
CA ILE A 169 -3.98 16.74 -6.20
C ILE A 169 -4.35 15.34 -6.68
N ALA A 170 -5.60 15.15 -7.12
CA ALA A 170 -6.09 13.88 -7.63
C ALA A 170 -5.29 13.42 -8.86
N CYS A 171 -5.07 14.31 -9.85
CA CYS A 171 -4.24 14.01 -11.02
C CYS A 171 -2.78 13.70 -10.62
N GLY A 172 -2.23 14.41 -9.64
CA GLY A 172 -0.89 14.16 -9.09
C GLY A 172 -0.78 12.80 -8.39
N ALA A 173 -1.84 12.38 -7.69
CA ALA A 173 -1.91 11.08 -7.03
C ALA A 173 -1.98 9.94 -8.05
N VAL A 174 -2.79 10.08 -9.10
CA VAL A 174 -2.85 9.12 -10.23
C VAL A 174 -1.46 8.91 -10.83
N LYS A 175 -0.73 9.99 -11.14
CA LYS A 175 0.66 9.90 -11.64
C LYS A 175 1.58 9.13 -10.68
N LYS A 176 1.50 9.41 -9.37
CA LYS A 176 2.31 8.73 -8.36
C LYS A 176 1.94 7.24 -8.24
N LYS A 177 0.65 6.90 -8.26
CA LYS A 177 0.16 5.51 -8.25
C LYS A 177 0.74 4.74 -9.43
N PHE A 178 0.72 5.33 -10.62
CA PHE A 178 1.23 4.68 -11.84
C PHE A 178 2.75 4.49 -11.80
N LEU A 179 3.51 5.47 -11.30
CA LEU A 179 4.95 5.32 -11.11
C LEU A 179 5.30 4.23 -10.07
N ARG A 180 4.52 4.13 -8.99
CA ARG A 180 4.67 3.06 -7.99
C ARG A 180 4.34 1.69 -8.58
N LEU A 181 3.25 1.60 -9.34
CA LEU A 181 2.87 0.37 -10.05
C LEU A 181 3.96 -0.05 -11.03
N ARG A 182 4.51 0.87 -11.83
CA ARG A 182 5.65 0.59 -12.72
C ARG A 182 6.85 0.04 -11.95
N LYS A 183 7.20 0.62 -10.80
CA LYS A 183 8.32 0.12 -9.97
C LYS A 183 8.02 -1.29 -9.46
N TYR A 184 6.83 -1.51 -8.92
CA TYR A 184 6.40 -2.81 -8.40
C TYR A 184 6.36 -3.89 -9.49
N TYR A 185 5.84 -3.57 -10.67
CA TYR A 185 5.84 -4.48 -11.82
C TYR A 185 7.25 -4.69 -12.36
N GLY A 186 8.09 -3.66 -12.48
CA GLY A 186 9.50 -3.81 -12.86
C GLY A 186 10.28 -4.74 -11.91
N GLU A 187 9.91 -4.79 -10.64
CA GLU A 187 10.49 -5.70 -9.63
C GLU A 187 9.88 -7.13 -9.70
N LYS A 188 8.59 -7.28 -10.05
CA LYS A 188 7.87 -8.57 -10.09
C LYS A 188 7.78 -9.24 -11.48
N CYS A 189 8.03 -8.52 -12.58
CA CYS A 189 7.94 -9.04 -13.95
C CYS A 189 9.16 -9.87 -14.38
N ARG A 190 10.11 -10.17 -13.48
CA ARG A 190 10.92 -11.36 -13.67
C ARG A 190 10.04 -12.56 -13.31
N LYS A 191 9.59 -13.31 -14.33
CA LYS A 191 8.82 -14.58 -14.27
C LYS A 191 7.31 -14.51 -14.52
N ALA A 192 6.87 -13.68 -15.47
CA ALA A 192 5.73 -14.06 -16.28
C ALA A 192 6.20 -14.21 -17.73
N ASP A 193 7.32 -14.94 -17.93
CA ASP A 193 7.45 -15.68 -19.17
C ASP A 193 6.19 -16.50 -19.30
N LEU A 194 5.55 -16.48 -20.48
CA LEU A 194 4.42 -17.34 -20.79
C LEU A 194 4.70 -18.75 -20.26
N VAL A 195 4.15 -19.09 -19.10
CA VAL A 195 3.95 -20.48 -18.74
C VAL A 195 2.85 -20.87 -19.68
N SER A 196 3.20 -21.43 -20.84
CA SER A 196 2.20 -22.11 -21.64
C SER A 196 1.53 -23.10 -20.71
N TYR A 197 0.20 -23.18 -20.79
CA TYR A 197 -0.56 -24.13 -20.00
C TYR A 197 -0.01 -25.57 -20.17
N GLU A 198 0.59 -25.83 -21.34
CA GLU A 198 1.33 -27.04 -21.70
C GLU A 198 2.62 -27.27 -20.90
N ALA A 199 3.35 -26.23 -20.50
CA ALA A 199 4.57 -26.34 -19.70
C ALA A 199 4.30 -26.65 -18.21
N TYR A 200 3.08 -26.42 -17.72
CA TYR A 200 2.69 -26.67 -16.33
C TYR A 200 2.20 -28.12 -16.11
N PHE A 201 1.67 -28.76 -17.16
CA PHE A 201 1.10 -30.10 -17.12
C PHE A 201 2.04 -31.21 -16.60
N PRO A 202 3.35 -31.24 -16.98
CA PRO A 202 4.24 -32.32 -16.55
C PRO A 202 4.55 -32.34 -15.04
N LEU A 203 4.36 -31.21 -14.34
CA LEU A 203 4.73 -31.06 -12.93
C LEU A 203 3.54 -31.26 -11.97
N HIS A 204 2.33 -31.04 -12.45
CA HIS A 204 1.09 -31.16 -11.69
C HIS A 204 -0.02 -31.75 -12.55
N ASP A 205 0.22 -32.95 -13.10
CA ASP A 205 -0.81 -33.66 -13.85
C ASP A 205 -1.93 -34.10 -12.89
N PRO A 206 -3.14 -33.50 -12.95
CA PRO A 206 -4.27 -33.94 -12.15
C PRO A 206 -4.76 -35.33 -12.59
N ALA A 207 -4.35 -35.81 -13.77
CA ALA A 207 -4.61 -37.15 -14.26
C ALA A 207 -3.59 -38.19 -13.78
N SER A 208 -2.50 -37.79 -13.11
CA SER A 208 -1.53 -38.75 -12.56
C SER A 208 -2.08 -39.60 -11.41
N SER A 209 -3.17 -39.15 -10.77
CA SER A 209 -3.94 -39.94 -9.79
C SER A 209 -5.14 -40.66 -10.40
N TYR A 210 -5.38 -40.51 -11.70
CA TYR A 210 -6.48 -41.15 -12.41
C TYR A 210 -6.07 -42.55 -12.87
N CYS A 211 -6.19 -43.54 -11.97
CA CYS A 211 -5.97 -44.94 -12.30
C CYS A 211 -7.19 -45.48 -13.07
N LEU A 212 -7.03 -45.64 -14.39
CA LEU A 212 -8.11 -46.10 -15.27
C LEU A 212 -8.51 -47.55 -14.95
N GLU A 213 -7.57 -48.35 -14.46
CA GLU A 213 -7.80 -49.73 -14.01
C GLU A 213 -8.70 -49.78 -12.77
N ASP A 214 -8.47 -48.94 -11.76
CA ASP A 214 -9.30 -48.89 -10.56
C ASP A 214 -10.73 -48.44 -10.88
N ARG A 215 -10.89 -47.46 -11.80
CA ARG A 215 -12.21 -47.01 -12.24
C ARG A 215 -12.93 -48.09 -13.06
N TYR A 216 -12.21 -48.88 -13.86
CA TYR A 216 -12.78 -50.01 -14.58
C TYR A 216 -13.19 -51.14 -13.63
N GLY A 217 -12.35 -51.48 -12.65
CA GLY A 217 -12.64 -52.45 -11.61
C GLY A 217 -13.91 -52.10 -10.83
N LEU A 218 -14.00 -50.86 -10.33
CA LEU A 218 -15.18 -50.38 -9.62
C LEU A 218 -16.46 -50.45 -10.48
N ARG A 219 -16.35 -50.21 -11.78
CA ARG A 219 -17.49 -50.28 -12.72
C ARG A 219 -17.96 -51.70 -12.97
N GLU A 220 -17.05 -52.66 -13.08
CA GLU A 220 -17.40 -54.09 -13.20
C GLU A 220 -17.97 -54.64 -11.88
N GLU A 221 -17.44 -54.23 -10.72
CA GLU A 221 -18.02 -54.56 -9.42
C GLU A 221 -19.45 -54.03 -9.28
N CYS A 222 -19.72 -52.79 -9.70
CA CYS A 222 -21.08 -52.25 -9.75
C CYS A 222 -22.00 -53.03 -10.72
N ARG A 223 -21.48 -53.49 -11.87
CA ARG A 223 -22.25 -54.32 -12.82
C ARG A 223 -22.64 -55.65 -12.22
N GLU A 224 -21.72 -56.33 -11.56
CA GLU A 224 -22.00 -57.61 -10.90
C GLU A 224 -23.00 -57.44 -9.76
N ALA A 225 -22.82 -56.41 -8.91
CA ALA A 225 -23.76 -56.09 -7.84
C ALA A 225 -25.19 -55.90 -8.39
N VAL A 226 -25.35 -55.17 -9.49
CA VAL A 226 -26.67 -54.96 -10.13
C VAL A 226 -27.23 -56.27 -10.72
N ARG A 227 -26.40 -57.13 -11.31
CA ARG A 227 -26.82 -58.46 -11.79
C ARG A 227 -27.30 -59.38 -10.67
N THR A 228 -26.79 -59.22 -9.45
CA THR A 228 -27.26 -60.01 -8.29
C THR A 228 -28.54 -59.46 -7.65
N LEU A 229 -28.96 -58.24 -7.98
CA LEU A 229 -30.21 -57.67 -7.50
C LEU A 229 -31.43 -58.33 -8.16
N SER A 230 -32.52 -58.45 -7.38
CA SER A 230 -33.82 -58.91 -7.87
C SER A 230 -34.44 -57.91 -8.87
N PRO A 231 -35.28 -58.38 -9.82
CA PRO A 231 -35.85 -57.53 -10.88
C PRO A 231 -36.62 -56.31 -10.37
N GLU A 232 -37.29 -56.43 -9.22
CA GLU A 232 -38.04 -55.35 -8.59
C GLU A 232 -37.13 -54.24 -8.05
N ARG A 233 -35.96 -54.60 -7.48
CA ARG A 233 -35.01 -53.62 -6.95
C ARG A 233 -34.22 -52.89 -8.03
N ARG A 234 -34.06 -53.49 -9.21
CA ARG A 234 -33.44 -52.82 -10.37
C ARG A 234 -34.32 -51.70 -10.96
N ARG A 235 -35.62 -51.73 -10.69
CA ARG A 235 -36.58 -50.69 -11.11
C ARG A 235 -36.70 -49.57 -10.09
N ASP A 236 -35.95 -49.64 -8.99
CA ASP A 236 -35.85 -48.52 -8.06
C ASP A 236 -35.27 -47.30 -8.80
N PRO A 237 -35.95 -46.15 -8.79
CA PRO A 237 -35.56 -44.98 -9.56
C PRO A 237 -34.16 -44.47 -9.18
N TYR A 238 -33.75 -44.63 -7.92
CA TYR A 238 -32.42 -44.21 -7.46
C TYR A 238 -31.32 -45.11 -8.04
N ILE A 239 -31.59 -46.41 -8.15
CA ILE A 239 -30.64 -47.37 -8.75
C ILE A 239 -30.61 -47.20 -10.28
N ALA A 240 -31.75 -46.90 -10.90
CA ALA A 240 -31.85 -46.64 -12.33
C ALA A 240 -31.07 -45.37 -12.75
N GLU A 241 -31.20 -44.26 -12.00
CA GLU A 241 -30.42 -43.04 -12.24
C GLU A 241 -28.91 -43.27 -12.06
N LEU A 242 -28.51 -44.04 -11.04
CA LEU A 242 -27.10 -44.42 -10.82
C LEU A 242 -26.53 -45.25 -11.98
N LEU A 243 -27.32 -46.14 -12.55
CA LEU A 243 -26.93 -46.94 -13.73
C LEU A 243 -26.76 -46.07 -14.98
N GLU A 244 -27.67 -45.12 -15.19
CA GLU A 244 -27.65 -44.19 -16.33
C GLU A 244 -26.44 -43.23 -16.25
N ALA A 245 -26.13 -42.71 -15.06
CA ALA A 245 -24.96 -41.85 -14.81
C ALA A 245 -23.61 -42.59 -14.97
N LEU A 246 -23.58 -43.91 -14.75
CA LEU A 246 -22.40 -44.75 -15.00
C LEU A 246 -22.23 -45.15 -16.48
N ALA A 247 -23.09 -44.62 -17.38
CA ALA A 247 -23.13 -44.87 -18.82
C ALA A 247 -23.09 -46.36 -19.20
N LEU A 248 -23.90 -47.17 -18.52
CA LEU A 248 -24.20 -48.55 -18.88
C LEU A 248 -25.29 -48.61 -19.93
#